data_AF-A0AAU2WTR5-F1
#
_entry.id   AF-A0AAU2WTR5-F1
#
_cell.length_a   1.000
_cell.length_b   1.000
_cell.length_c   1.000
_cell.angle_alpha   90.00
_cell.angle_beta   90.00
_cell.angle_gamma   90.00
#
_symmetry.space_group_name_H-M   'P 1'
#
loop_
_entity.id
_entity.type
_entity.pdbx_description
1 polymer ?
#
loop_
_entity_poly.entity_id
_entity_poly.type
_entity_poly.pdbx_seq_one_letter_code
_entity_poly.pdbx_strand_id
1 'polypeptide(L)'
;MTVRTSHAISGCRHSAGETYAAYETGTVADAREWVYAADLSNAEQSGYLSFLRGFPELTFTRELERTLHECECRNQLTLPSWYRQAMVTLSFVHSTGSRARARFDGYDFDCYCADRERETWREIGVDATPEDPDERDLLVERARMHAFGGEYDTEHSTLAINLADSEDRQIYGFSIESLWDADYEGDPPEDVPEPLFASYADMLSHIVELSFGTHTVRRLD
;
A
#
# COMPACT_ATOMS: atom_id res chain seq x y z
N MET A 1 -5.52 -34.03 5.59
CA MET A 1 -5.09 -33.63 4.24
C MET A 1 -6.31 -33.06 3.54
N THR A 2 -6.56 -31.77 3.74
CA THR A 2 -7.76 -31.09 3.22
C THR A 2 -7.41 -30.52 1.86
N VAL A 3 -8.02 -31.05 0.80
CA VAL A 3 -7.86 -30.52 -0.55
C VAL A 3 -8.55 -29.16 -0.58
N ARG A 4 -7.78 -28.06 -0.55
CA ARG A 4 -8.31 -26.71 -0.74
C ARG A 4 -8.57 -26.50 -2.23
N THR A 5 -9.83 -26.23 -2.57
CA THR A 5 -10.27 -25.92 -3.93
C THR A 5 -9.85 -24.49 -4.26
N SER A 6 -8.74 -24.32 -5.00
CA SER A 6 -8.36 -23.05 -5.61
C SER A 6 -9.51 -22.58 -6.50
N HIS A 7 -10.20 -21.51 -6.09
CA HIS A 7 -11.17 -20.84 -6.95
C HIS A 7 -10.38 -19.96 -7.91
N ALA A 8 -10.03 -20.52 -9.07
CA ALA A 8 -9.42 -19.73 -10.13
C ALA A 8 -10.30 -18.53 -10.46
N ILE A 9 -9.75 -17.32 -10.39
CA ILE A 9 -10.42 -16.07 -10.78
C ILE A 9 -10.71 -16.18 -12.29
N SER A 10 -11.94 -16.56 -12.64
CA SER A 10 -12.39 -16.73 -14.02
C SER A 10 -12.52 -15.34 -14.67
N GLY A 11 -11.50 -14.92 -15.44
CA GLY A 11 -11.56 -13.61 -16.12
C GLY A 11 -10.21 -13.02 -16.56
N CYS A 12 -9.09 -13.49 -16.01
CA CYS A 12 -7.77 -12.92 -16.25
C CYS A 12 -7.20 -13.26 -17.65
N ARG A 13 -7.69 -12.60 -18.70
CA ARG A 13 -7.04 -12.64 -20.03
C ARG A 13 -6.04 -11.49 -20.11
N HIS A 14 -4.75 -11.83 -20.19
CA HIS A 14 -3.69 -10.86 -20.45
C HIS A 14 -3.83 -10.35 -21.89
N SER A 15 -4.41 -9.15 -22.08
CA SER A 15 -4.38 -8.47 -23.38
C SER A 15 -2.98 -7.89 -23.58
N ALA A 16 -2.13 -8.63 -24.27
CA ALA A 16 -0.84 -8.12 -24.72
C ALA A 16 -1.08 -7.01 -25.76
N GLY A 17 -0.78 -5.75 -25.44
CA GLY A 17 -0.49 -4.75 -26.49
C GLY A 17 -0.91 -3.30 -26.31
N GLU A 18 -1.62 -2.89 -25.25
CA GLU A 18 -2.01 -1.47 -25.10
C GLU A 18 -1.50 -0.89 -23.77
N THR A 19 -0.49 -0.03 -23.85
CA THR A 19 0.06 0.73 -22.72
C THR A 19 -0.89 1.87 -22.37
N TYR A 20 -2.00 1.54 -21.71
CA TYR A 20 -2.86 2.57 -21.12
C TYR A 20 -2.21 3.13 -19.85
N ALA A 21 -2.51 4.39 -19.53
CA ALA A 21 -2.15 4.95 -18.23
C ALA A 21 -2.78 4.08 -17.11
N ALA A 22 -1.96 3.65 -16.16
CA ALA A 22 -2.39 2.80 -15.04
C ALA A 22 -3.18 3.58 -13.97
N TYR A 23 -3.14 4.91 -14.02
CA TYR A 23 -3.74 5.80 -13.04
C TYR A 23 -4.20 7.11 -13.70
N GLU A 24 -5.04 7.86 -13.01
CA GLU A 24 -5.37 9.25 -13.31
C GLU A 24 -4.51 10.19 -12.47
N THR A 25 -4.11 11.33 -13.02
CA THR A 25 -3.38 12.38 -12.29
C THR A 25 -4.22 13.63 -12.10
N GLY A 26 -3.97 14.37 -11.03
CA GLY A 26 -4.71 15.58 -10.70
C GLY A 26 -3.94 16.52 -9.78
N THR A 27 -4.32 17.79 -9.77
CA THR A 27 -3.83 18.79 -8.83
C THR A 27 -4.42 18.54 -7.42
N VAL A 28 -3.98 19.30 -6.43
CA VAL A 28 -4.60 19.27 -5.08
C VAL A 28 -6.09 19.58 -5.10
N ALA A 29 -6.57 20.40 -6.05
CA ALA A 29 -8.00 20.71 -6.18
C ALA A 29 -8.78 19.49 -6.68
N ASP A 30 -8.28 18.83 -7.73
CA ASP A 30 -8.87 17.60 -8.27
C ASP A 30 -8.87 16.48 -7.21
N ALA A 31 -7.75 16.30 -6.51
CA ALA A 31 -7.62 15.31 -5.45
C ALA A 31 -8.60 15.55 -4.29
N ARG A 32 -8.86 16.81 -3.92
CA ARG A 32 -9.89 17.15 -2.94
C ARG A 32 -11.28 16.77 -3.45
N GLU A 33 -11.59 17.06 -4.71
CA GLU A 33 -12.87 16.66 -5.30
C GLU A 33 -13.05 15.14 -5.29
N TRP A 34 -12.00 14.37 -5.59
CA TRP A 34 -12.04 12.90 -5.49
C TRP A 34 -12.36 12.44 -4.06
N VAL A 35 -11.69 13.01 -3.06
CA VAL A 35 -11.90 12.71 -1.63
C VAL A 35 -13.29 13.12 -1.14
N TYR A 36 -13.86 14.22 -1.65
CA TYR A 36 -15.22 14.64 -1.31
C TYR A 36 -16.31 13.82 -2.00
N ALA A 37 -16.02 13.28 -3.19
CA ALA A 37 -16.96 12.45 -3.94
C ALA A 37 -16.99 10.99 -3.45
N ALA A 38 -15.96 10.54 -2.75
CA ALA A 38 -15.85 9.19 -2.23
C ALA A 38 -16.75 8.96 -0.99
N ASP A 39 -17.29 7.75 -0.87
CA ASP A 39 -18.08 7.32 0.30
C ASP A 39 -17.16 6.95 1.48
N LEU A 40 -16.59 7.97 2.12
CA LEU A 40 -15.63 7.84 3.21
C LEU A 40 -16.25 8.24 4.55
N SER A 41 -15.74 7.66 5.64
CA SER A 41 -16.02 8.20 6.98
C SER A 41 -15.38 9.57 7.17
N ASN A 42 -15.91 10.37 8.11
CA ASN A 42 -15.33 11.68 8.44
C ASN A 42 -13.85 11.59 8.86
N ALA A 43 -13.46 10.50 9.54
CA ALA A 43 -12.09 10.29 9.98
C ALA A 43 -11.14 10.06 8.79
N GLU A 44 -11.52 9.16 7.86
CA GLU A 44 -10.74 8.90 6.65
C GLU A 44 -10.64 10.14 5.76
N GLN A 45 -11.77 10.83 5.57
CA GLN A 45 -11.78 12.07 4.80
C GLN A 45 -10.84 13.12 5.40
N SER A 46 -10.83 13.26 6.74
CA SER A 46 -9.91 14.16 7.44
C SER A 46 -8.44 13.78 7.21
N GLY A 47 -8.10 12.49 7.26
CA GLY A 47 -6.74 11.98 6.99
C GLY A 47 -6.25 12.37 5.60
N TYR A 48 -7.04 12.06 4.57
CA TYR A 48 -6.75 12.44 3.18
C TYR A 48 -6.60 13.97 3.00
N LEU A 49 -7.54 14.74 3.53
CA LEU A 49 -7.50 16.20 3.39
C LEU A 49 -6.32 16.83 4.15
N SER A 50 -5.88 16.23 5.26
CA SER A 50 -4.68 16.64 5.98
C SER A 50 -3.44 16.44 5.12
N PHE A 51 -3.28 15.26 4.51
CA PHE A 51 -2.21 14.96 3.57
C PHE A 51 -2.19 15.95 2.38
N LEU A 52 -3.34 16.16 1.73
CA LEU A 52 -3.46 17.09 0.59
C LEU A 52 -3.14 18.55 0.98
N ARG A 53 -3.53 18.99 2.16
CA ARG A 53 -3.19 20.34 2.67
C ARG A 53 -1.69 20.49 2.89
N GLY A 54 -1.02 19.43 3.32
CA GLY A 54 0.42 19.38 3.55
C GLY A 54 1.28 19.57 2.30
N PHE A 55 0.75 19.22 1.13
CA PHE A 55 1.51 19.19 -0.12
C PHE A 55 0.75 19.84 -1.31
N PRO A 56 0.43 21.14 -1.25
CA PRO A 56 -0.51 21.77 -2.19
C PRO A 56 0.02 21.92 -3.63
N GLU A 57 1.34 21.83 -3.82
CA GLU A 57 1.99 22.01 -5.13
C GLU A 57 2.26 20.69 -5.86
N LEU A 58 1.91 19.55 -5.26
CA LEU A 58 2.12 18.24 -5.86
C LEU A 58 1.00 17.86 -6.82
N THR A 59 1.34 16.92 -7.71
CA THR A 59 0.39 16.18 -8.52
C THR A 59 0.09 14.86 -7.83
N PHE A 60 -1.17 14.50 -7.73
CA PHE A 60 -1.65 13.30 -7.06
C PHE A 60 -2.14 12.26 -8.07
N THR A 61 -2.22 11.01 -7.63
CA THR A 61 -2.75 9.90 -8.43
C THR A 61 -3.95 9.25 -7.76
N ARG A 62 -4.83 8.68 -8.58
CA ARG A 62 -5.76 7.63 -8.17
C ARG A 62 -5.70 6.48 -9.18
N GLU A 63 -5.85 5.26 -8.68
CA GLU A 63 -5.85 4.09 -9.54
C GLU A 63 -7.14 3.96 -10.34
N LEU A 64 -7.04 3.28 -11.48
CA LEU A 64 -8.20 2.84 -12.22
C LEU A 64 -8.62 1.44 -11.75
N GLU A 65 -9.92 1.16 -11.75
CA GLU A 65 -10.47 -0.16 -11.40
C GLU A 65 -9.83 -1.31 -12.17
N ARG A 66 -9.48 -1.07 -13.45
CA ARG A 66 -8.79 -2.05 -14.28
C ARG A 66 -7.40 -2.39 -13.73
N THR A 67 -6.64 -1.40 -13.23
CA THR A 67 -5.30 -1.60 -12.67
C THR A 67 -5.36 -2.47 -11.42
N LEU A 68 -6.36 -2.24 -10.56
CA LEU A 68 -6.59 -3.08 -9.38
C LEU A 68 -6.98 -4.50 -9.76
N HIS A 69 -7.82 -4.66 -10.78
CA HIS A 69 -8.17 -5.99 -11.30
C HIS A 69 -6.97 -6.72 -11.90
N GLU A 70 -6.09 -6.03 -12.62
CA GLU A 70 -4.85 -6.59 -13.15
C GLU A 70 -3.91 -7.04 -12.01
N CYS A 71 -3.81 -6.26 -10.93
CA CYS A 71 -3.08 -6.62 -9.72
C CYS A 71 -3.61 -7.92 -9.09
N GLU A 72 -4.93 -7.99 -8.84
CA GLU A 72 -5.60 -9.20 -8.33
C GLU A 72 -5.35 -10.43 -9.21
N CYS A 73 -5.45 -10.25 -10.52
CA CYS A 73 -5.20 -11.31 -11.49
C CYS A 73 -3.75 -11.79 -11.49
N ARG A 74 -2.79 -10.85 -11.47
CA ARG A 74 -1.35 -11.17 -11.48
C ARG A 74 -0.94 -11.90 -10.20
N ASN A 75 -1.46 -11.45 -9.06
CA ASN A 75 -1.08 -11.97 -7.74
C ASN A 75 -2.00 -13.07 -7.23
N GLN A 76 -3.03 -13.45 -8.02
CA GLN A 76 -4.01 -14.48 -7.69
C GLN A 76 -4.72 -14.26 -6.34
N LEU A 77 -5.00 -13.00 -6.03
CA LEU A 77 -5.64 -12.58 -4.78
C LEU A 77 -6.91 -11.77 -5.05
N THR A 78 -7.65 -11.46 -3.99
CA THR A 78 -8.77 -10.50 -4.04
C THR A 78 -8.47 -9.39 -3.05
N LEU A 79 -8.45 -8.14 -3.52
CA LEU A 79 -8.20 -7.00 -2.65
C LEU A 79 -9.46 -6.67 -1.85
N PRO A 80 -9.35 -6.35 -0.55
CA PRO A 80 -10.46 -5.86 0.25
C PRO A 80 -11.13 -4.63 -0.39
N SER A 81 -12.46 -4.56 -0.30
CA SER A 81 -13.24 -3.49 -0.95
C SER A 81 -12.83 -2.09 -0.48
N TRP A 82 -12.52 -1.94 0.82
CA TRP A 82 -12.04 -0.69 1.38
C TRP A 82 -10.69 -0.25 0.79
N TYR A 83 -9.79 -1.20 0.52
CA TYR A 83 -8.48 -0.90 -0.04
C TYR A 83 -8.60 -0.48 -1.50
N ARG A 84 -9.45 -1.18 -2.26
CA ARG A 84 -9.80 -0.75 -3.62
C ARG A 84 -10.33 0.68 -3.62
N GLN A 85 -11.28 0.97 -2.70
CA GLN A 85 -11.85 2.31 -2.54
C GLN A 85 -10.78 3.35 -2.21
N ALA A 86 -9.82 3.02 -1.33
CA ALA A 86 -8.71 3.90 -1.00
C ALA A 86 -7.88 4.24 -2.24
N MET A 87 -7.47 3.23 -3.01
CA MET A 87 -6.66 3.39 -4.23
C MET A 87 -7.35 4.19 -5.32
N VAL A 88 -8.66 3.99 -5.54
CA VAL A 88 -9.43 4.76 -6.55
C VAL A 88 -9.85 6.14 -6.04
N THR A 89 -9.75 6.42 -4.74
CA THR A 89 -10.01 7.75 -4.19
C THR A 89 -8.77 8.62 -4.29
N LEU A 90 -7.67 8.15 -3.68
CA LEU A 90 -6.37 8.79 -3.70
C LEU A 90 -5.33 7.70 -3.43
N SER A 91 -4.62 7.31 -4.49
CA SER A 91 -3.53 6.34 -4.42
C SER A 91 -2.33 7.01 -3.76
N PHE A 92 -1.61 7.88 -4.47
CA PHE A 92 -0.44 8.53 -3.88
C PHE A 92 -0.09 9.83 -4.62
N VAL A 93 1.21 10.16 -4.71
CA VAL A 93 1.72 11.29 -5.49
C VAL A 93 2.29 10.82 -6.82
N HIS A 94 2.02 11.59 -7.86
CA HIS A 94 2.60 11.37 -9.17
C HIS A 94 4.06 11.84 -9.18
N SER A 95 4.91 11.10 -9.89
CA SER A 95 6.29 11.50 -10.12
C SER A 95 6.74 11.17 -11.54
N THR A 96 7.36 12.13 -12.21
CA THR A 96 7.95 11.95 -13.53
C THR A 96 9.40 11.46 -13.38
N GLY A 97 9.63 10.16 -13.47
CA GLY A 97 10.95 9.56 -13.68
C GLY A 97 11.57 8.84 -12.48
N SER A 98 11.34 9.29 -11.25
CA SER A 98 11.76 8.55 -10.04
C SER A 98 10.55 8.14 -9.23
N ARG A 99 10.57 6.96 -8.60
CA ARG A 99 9.50 6.59 -7.66
C ARG A 99 9.48 7.58 -6.50
N ALA A 100 8.27 8.00 -6.11
CA ALA A 100 8.10 8.86 -4.95
C ALA A 100 8.35 8.04 -3.69
N ARG A 101 9.04 8.65 -2.72
CA ARG A 101 9.32 8.05 -1.42
C ARG A 101 8.73 8.90 -0.32
N ALA A 102 8.12 8.28 0.68
CA ALA A 102 7.57 8.94 1.85
C ALA A 102 8.44 8.73 3.08
N ARG A 103 8.40 9.70 3.98
CA ARG A 103 8.87 9.57 5.36
C ARG A 103 7.76 9.95 6.31
N PHE A 104 7.61 9.18 7.39
CA PHE A 104 6.55 9.33 8.38
C PHE A 104 7.07 10.08 9.62
N ASP A 105 6.18 10.73 10.36
CA ASP A 105 6.51 11.37 11.66
C ASP A 105 6.32 10.47 12.88
N GLY A 106 5.64 9.33 12.69
CA GLY A 106 5.24 8.38 13.71
C GLY A 106 4.49 7.18 13.11
N TYR A 107 4.22 6.18 13.96
CA TYR A 107 3.26 5.11 13.76
C TYR A 107 2.15 5.23 14.83
N ASP A 108 0.97 4.68 14.56
CA ASP A 108 -0.16 4.69 15.50
C ASP A 108 0.03 3.68 16.66
N PHE A 109 0.83 2.66 16.42
CA PHE A 109 1.02 1.53 17.32
C PHE A 109 2.49 1.39 17.73
N ASP A 110 2.69 0.81 18.91
CA ASP A 110 4.01 0.38 19.36
C ASP A 110 4.41 -0.86 18.55
N CYS A 111 5.52 -0.77 17.83
CA CYS A 111 5.94 -1.78 16.86
C CYS A 111 7.47 -1.89 16.79
N TYR A 112 7.97 -2.97 16.22
CA TYR A 112 9.41 -3.26 16.14
C TYR A 112 10.26 -2.16 15.46
N CYS A 113 9.64 -1.31 14.63
CA CYS A 113 10.32 -0.25 13.89
C CYS A 113 10.01 1.18 14.37
N ALA A 114 9.36 1.33 15.53
CA ALA A 114 8.93 2.62 16.06
C ALA A 114 10.07 3.59 16.41
N ASP A 115 11.32 3.13 16.52
CA ASP A 115 12.49 3.98 16.79
C ASP A 115 13.21 4.50 15.52
N ARG A 116 12.79 4.04 14.32
CA ARG A 116 13.49 4.30 13.04
C ARG A 116 12.62 4.99 11.99
N GLU A 117 11.38 5.30 12.34
CA GLU A 117 10.35 5.84 11.46
C GLU A 117 10.75 7.15 10.78
N ARG A 118 11.53 8.00 11.48
CA ARG A 118 12.03 9.29 10.96
C ARG A 118 13.32 9.18 10.12
N GLU A 119 13.90 8.00 10.06
CA GLU A 119 15.14 7.73 9.33
C GLU A 119 14.87 6.94 8.04
N THR A 120 13.74 6.23 7.98
CA THR A 120 13.38 5.35 6.89
C THR A 120 12.56 6.05 5.79
N TRP A 121 13.01 5.89 4.54
CA TRP A 121 12.23 6.25 3.36
C TRP A 121 11.46 5.04 2.85
N ARG A 122 10.20 5.20 2.49
CA ARG A 122 9.37 4.11 1.94
C ARG A 122 8.86 4.42 0.54
N GLU A 123 8.97 3.47 -0.37
CA GLU A 123 8.24 3.50 -1.64
C GLU A 123 6.80 3.00 -1.40
N ILE A 124 5.82 3.71 -1.93
CA ILE A 124 4.39 3.36 -1.83
C ILE A 124 3.85 3.21 -3.25
N GLY A 125 3.10 2.15 -3.49
CA GLY A 125 2.42 1.89 -4.75
C GLY A 125 1.18 1.01 -4.53
N VAL A 126 0.66 0.46 -5.62
CA VAL A 126 -0.50 -0.46 -5.58
C VAL A 126 -0.07 -1.87 -5.21
N ASP A 127 1.14 -2.23 -5.62
CA ASP A 127 1.67 -3.58 -5.53
C ASP A 127 3.18 -3.53 -5.32
N ALA A 128 3.61 -4.21 -4.28
CA ALA A 128 5.00 -4.50 -3.96
C ALA A 128 5.19 -6.01 -3.69
N THR A 129 4.26 -6.84 -4.17
CA THR A 129 4.33 -8.30 -4.05
C THR A 129 5.56 -8.81 -4.80
N PRO A 130 6.38 -9.69 -4.18
CA PRO A 130 7.53 -10.30 -4.84
C PRO A 130 7.16 -11.04 -6.12
N GLU A 131 8.04 -10.98 -7.13
CA GLU A 131 7.89 -11.76 -8.36
C GLU A 131 8.26 -13.24 -8.14
N ASP A 132 9.11 -13.52 -7.14
CA ASP A 132 9.50 -14.86 -6.79
C ASP A 132 8.26 -15.67 -6.31
N PRO A 133 7.97 -16.83 -6.93
CA PRO A 133 6.78 -17.59 -6.59
C PRO A 133 6.73 -18.10 -5.15
N ASP A 134 7.87 -18.41 -4.54
CA ASP A 134 7.94 -18.96 -3.18
C ASP A 134 7.74 -17.84 -2.16
N GLU A 135 8.35 -16.66 -2.38
CA GLU A 135 8.08 -15.47 -1.56
C GLU A 135 6.62 -14.99 -1.70
N ARG A 136 6.07 -15.03 -2.92
CA ARG A 136 4.67 -14.70 -3.14
C ARG A 136 3.73 -15.69 -2.45
N ASP A 137 4.00 -16.98 -2.49
CA ASP A 137 3.21 -18.00 -1.77
C ASP A 137 3.27 -17.74 -0.26
N LEU A 138 4.46 -17.50 0.27
CA LEU A 138 4.65 -17.13 1.67
C LEU A 138 3.84 -15.89 2.06
N LEU A 139 3.92 -14.82 1.28
CA LEU A 139 3.25 -13.57 1.56
C LEU A 139 1.71 -13.67 1.42
N VAL A 140 1.23 -14.14 0.27
CA VAL A 140 -0.19 -14.07 -0.09
C VAL A 140 -0.97 -15.26 0.46
N GLU A 141 -0.43 -16.48 0.36
CA GLU A 141 -1.16 -17.69 0.73
C GLU A 141 -0.97 -18.11 2.18
N ARG A 142 0.19 -17.80 2.77
CA ARG A 142 0.52 -18.24 4.13
C ARG A 142 0.32 -17.11 5.12
N ALA A 143 1.01 -15.98 4.94
CA ALA A 143 0.85 -14.81 5.80
C ALA A 143 -0.46 -14.04 5.54
N ARG A 144 -1.17 -14.30 4.43
CA ARG A 144 -2.43 -13.64 4.05
C ARG A 144 -2.30 -12.12 4.01
N MET A 145 -1.23 -11.62 3.40
CA MET A 145 -0.93 -10.20 3.27
C MET A 145 -0.80 -9.80 1.79
N HIS A 146 -1.19 -8.56 1.46
CA HIS A 146 -0.88 -7.93 0.16
C HIS A 146 0.07 -6.76 0.37
N ALA A 147 1.28 -6.87 -0.17
CA ALA A 147 2.29 -5.83 -0.08
C ALA A 147 2.01 -4.71 -1.08
N PHE A 148 2.11 -3.46 -0.62
CA PHE A 148 1.90 -2.27 -1.45
C PHE A 148 2.99 -1.21 -1.26
N GLY A 149 3.93 -1.44 -0.35
CA GLY A 149 5.09 -0.55 -0.19
C GLY A 149 6.23 -1.25 0.53
N GLY A 150 7.37 -0.57 0.61
CA GLY A 150 8.54 -1.10 1.28
C GLY A 150 9.60 -0.03 1.56
N GLU A 151 10.51 -0.34 2.47
CA GLU A 151 11.69 0.47 2.75
C GLU A 151 12.57 0.57 1.51
N TYR A 152 12.95 1.80 1.18
CA TYR A 152 13.89 2.08 0.11
C TYR A 152 15.31 1.70 0.55
N ASP A 153 16.09 1.10 -0.36
CA ASP A 153 17.52 0.77 -0.23
C ASP A 153 17.88 -0.44 0.64
N THR A 154 17.00 -0.91 1.54
CA THR A 154 17.36 -2.02 2.43
C THR A 154 16.40 -3.22 2.43
N GLU A 155 15.28 -3.19 1.70
CA GLU A 155 14.28 -4.29 1.58
C GLU A 155 13.76 -4.89 2.91
N HIS A 156 14.20 -4.37 4.07
CA HIS A 156 13.98 -4.98 5.38
C HIS A 156 12.60 -4.68 5.98
N SER A 157 11.76 -3.86 5.35
CA SER A 157 10.43 -3.58 5.88
C SER A 157 9.42 -3.35 4.77
N THR A 158 8.40 -4.19 4.73
CA THR A 158 7.27 -4.17 3.82
C THR A 158 6.08 -3.46 4.47
N LEU A 159 5.30 -2.72 3.68
CA LEU A 159 3.97 -2.23 4.05
C LEU A 159 2.93 -3.11 3.37
N ALA A 160 1.95 -3.58 4.13
CA ALA A 160 0.93 -4.48 3.62
C ALA A 160 -0.45 -4.24 4.23
N ILE A 161 -1.44 -4.87 3.63
CA ILE A 161 -2.81 -4.99 4.16
C ILE A 161 -3.14 -6.47 4.41
N ASN A 162 -4.03 -6.70 5.37
CA ASN A 162 -4.55 -8.02 5.69
C ASN A 162 -5.56 -8.50 4.61
N LEU A 163 -5.37 -9.72 4.11
CA LEU A 163 -6.27 -10.39 3.16
C LEU A 163 -7.20 -11.41 3.83
N ALA A 164 -6.90 -11.82 5.07
CA ALA A 164 -7.71 -12.78 5.81
C ALA A 164 -9.00 -12.16 6.37
N ASP A 165 -8.94 -10.90 6.79
CA ASP A 165 -10.09 -10.12 7.26
C ASP A 165 -10.37 -8.95 6.31
N SER A 166 -11.49 -9.02 5.58
CA SER A 166 -11.87 -8.00 4.61
C SER A 166 -12.34 -6.68 5.24
N GLU A 167 -12.61 -6.67 6.55
CA GLU A 167 -13.03 -5.47 7.29
C GLU A 167 -11.87 -4.83 8.06
N ASP A 168 -10.73 -5.52 8.18
CA ASP A 168 -9.52 -4.98 8.77
C ASP A 168 -8.92 -3.92 7.85
N ARG A 169 -8.91 -2.67 8.31
CA ARG A 169 -8.41 -1.51 7.56
C ARG A 169 -6.97 -1.13 7.93
N GLN A 170 -6.36 -1.82 8.88
CA GLN A 170 -5.02 -1.47 9.35
C GLN A 170 -3.96 -1.67 8.27
N ILE A 171 -2.89 -0.90 8.38
CA ILE A 171 -1.69 -1.08 7.57
C ILE A 171 -0.64 -1.75 8.43
N TYR A 172 -0.10 -2.86 7.94
CA TYR A 172 0.87 -3.69 8.66
C TYR A 172 2.29 -3.48 8.15
N GLY A 173 3.25 -3.75 9.03
CA GLY A 173 4.68 -3.77 8.77
C GLY A 173 5.33 -5.09 9.19
N PHE A 174 6.27 -5.57 8.39
CA PHE A 174 7.11 -6.74 8.69
C PHE A 174 8.31 -6.78 7.73
N SER A 175 9.26 -7.68 7.95
CA SER A 175 10.26 -8.06 6.95
C SER A 175 9.89 -9.42 6.32
N ILE A 176 10.20 -9.61 5.04
CA ILE A 176 9.97 -10.92 4.38
C ILE A 176 10.83 -12.00 5.03
N GLU A 177 12.03 -11.65 5.50
CA GLU A 177 12.91 -12.54 6.23
C GLU A 177 12.28 -13.04 7.53
N SER A 178 11.56 -12.18 8.27
CA SER A 178 10.84 -12.61 9.47
C SER A 178 9.67 -13.55 9.16
N LEU A 179 9.02 -13.42 7.98
CA LEU A 179 8.04 -14.42 7.54
C LEU A 179 8.71 -15.79 7.28
N TRP A 180 9.90 -15.79 6.67
CA TRP A 180 10.64 -17.01 6.39
C TRP A 180 11.15 -17.68 7.67
N ASP A 181 11.69 -16.91 8.61
CA ASP A 181 12.11 -17.40 9.92
C ASP A 181 10.91 -18.00 10.66
N ALA A 182 9.81 -17.24 10.69
CA ALA A 182 8.44 -17.66 10.99
C ALA A 182 8.15 -19.11 10.61
N ASP A 183 8.16 -19.27 9.30
CA ASP A 183 7.78 -20.48 8.62
C ASP A 183 8.73 -21.66 8.85
N TYR A 184 10.02 -21.39 8.88
CA TYR A 184 11.06 -22.38 9.12
C TYR A 184 11.00 -22.94 10.54
N GLU A 185 10.71 -22.09 11.53
CA GLU A 185 10.56 -22.47 12.93
C GLU A 185 9.23 -23.20 13.20
N GLY A 186 8.31 -23.16 12.22
CA GLY A 186 7.00 -23.79 12.30
C GLY A 186 5.94 -22.94 13.00
N ASP A 187 6.24 -21.65 13.19
CA ASP A 187 5.29 -20.67 13.69
C ASP A 187 4.41 -20.13 12.54
N PRO A 188 3.18 -19.67 12.81
CA PRO A 188 2.30 -19.17 11.75
C PRO A 188 2.83 -17.85 11.16
N PRO A 189 3.12 -17.76 9.84
CA PRO A 189 3.59 -16.51 9.24
C PRO A 189 2.58 -15.36 9.32
N GLU A 190 1.29 -15.68 9.47
CA GLU A 190 0.20 -14.73 9.67
C GLU A 190 0.25 -13.95 11.00
N ASP A 191 1.03 -14.44 11.99
CA ASP A 191 1.20 -13.80 13.30
C ASP A 191 2.40 -12.81 13.34
N VAL A 192 3.24 -12.78 12.30
CA VAL A 192 4.44 -11.92 12.22
C VAL A 192 4.11 -10.44 11.94
N PRO A 193 3.18 -10.09 11.03
CA PRO A 193 2.87 -8.70 10.71
C PRO A 193 2.35 -7.91 11.92
N GLU A 194 2.96 -6.75 12.18
CA GLU A 194 2.54 -5.83 13.24
C GLU A 194 1.81 -4.63 12.65
N PRO A 195 0.71 -4.16 13.27
CA PRO A 195 0.01 -2.97 12.78
C PRO A 195 0.88 -1.72 12.97
N LEU A 196 0.92 -0.86 11.95
CA LEU A 196 1.64 0.42 11.96
C LEU A 196 0.70 1.62 11.93
N PHE A 197 -0.41 1.52 11.18
CA PHE A 197 -1.39 2.60 11.02
C PHE A 197 -2.81 2.06 11.09
N ALA A 198 -3.73 2.84 11.64
CA ALA A 198 -5.12 2.43 11.81
C ALA A 198 -5.89 2.35 10.48
N SER A 199 -5.44 3.09 9.46
CA SER A 199 -6.00 3.05 8.10
C SER A 199 -5.03 3.60 7.06
N TYR A 200 -5.35 3.42 5.77
CA TYR A 200 -4.59 4.03 4.68
C TYR A 200 -4.62 5.58 4.72
N ALA A 201 -5.80 6.15 4.98
CA ALA A 201 -5.95 7.61 5.07
C ALA A 201 -5.17 8.20 6.26
N ASP A 202 -5.12 7.46 7.35
CA ASP A 202 -4.32 7.80 8.53
C ASP A 202 -2.81 7.73 8.22
N MET A 203 -2.34 6.64 7.60
CA MET A 203 -0.96 6.50 7.11
C MET A 203 -0.52 7.69 6.25
N LEU A 204 -1.36 8.12 5.29
CA LEU A 204 -1.04 9.30 4.47
C LEU A 204 -0.90 10.57 5.30
N SER A 205 -1.69 10.72 6.36
CA SER A 205 -1.65 11.88 7.25
C SER A 205 -0.33 11.97 8.03
N HIS A 206 0.32 10.84 8.29
CA HIS A 206 1.64 10.76 8.94
C HIS A 206 2.81 11.13 8.03
N ILE A 207 2.60 11.28 6.72
CA ILE A 207 3.68 11.63 5.79
C ILE A 207 4.12 13.08 6.01
N VAL A 208 5.39 13.27 6.35
CA VAL A 208 6.00 14.59 6.58
C VAL A 208 6.97 15.02 5.50
N GLU A 209 7.55 14.07 4.77
CA GLU A 209 8.44 14.38 3.65
C GLU A 209 8.18 13.44 2.48
N LEU A 210 8.33 14.00 1.28
CA LEU A 210 8.29 13.26 0.02
C LEU A 210 9.57 13.51 -0.76
N SER A 211 10.17 12.46 -1.29
CA SER A 211 11.38 12.53 -2.12
C SER A 211 11.13 11.99 -3.53
N PHE A 212 11.63 12.71 -4.52
CA PHE A 212 11.54 12.42 -5.95
C PHE A 212 12.96 12.35 -6.53
N GLY A 213 13.80 11.47 -5.96
CA GLY A 213 15.23 11.39 -6.27
C GLY A 213 16.04 12.38 -5.43
N THR A 214 16.60 13.42 -6.05
CA THR A 214 17.39 14.45 -5.34
C THR A 214 16.55 15.60 -4.81
N HIS A 215 15.26 15.66 -5.16
CA HIS A 215 14.34 16.68 -4.73
C HIS A 215 13.49 16.17 -3.56
N THR A 216 13.44 16.93 -2.47
CA THR A 216 12.62 16.62 -1.28
C THR A 216 11.67 17.78 -1.00
N VAL A 217 10.39 17.44 -0.78
CA VAL A 217 9.33 18.35 -0.38
C VAL A 217 8.92 18.01 1.04
N ARG A 218 8.84 19.02 1.90
CA ARG A 218 8.36 18.87 3.29
C ARG A 218 6.90 19.28 3.40
N ARG A 219 6.17 18.61 4.28
CA ARG A 219 4.80 18.96 4.65
C ARG A 219 4.78 20.40 5.16
N LEU A 220 3.82 21.19 4.67
CA LEU A 220 3.52 22.51 5.23
C LEU A 220 2.78 22.35 6.57
N ASP A 221 3.19 23.16 7.56
CA ASP A 221 2.54 23.24 8.87
C ASP A 221 1.11 23.84 8.80
#